data_AF-A0A0D2NM72-F1
#
_entry.id   AF-A0A0D2NM72-F1
#
_cell.length_a   1.000
_cell.length_b   1.000
_cell.length_c   1.000
_cell.angle_alpha   90.00
_cell.angle_beta   90.00
_cell.angle_gamma   90.00
#
_symmetry.space_group_name_H-M   'P 1'
#
loop_
_entity.id
_entity.type
_entity.pdbx_description
1 polymer ?
#
loop_
_entity_poly.entity_id
_entity_poly.type
_entity_poly.pdbx_seq_one_letter_code
_entity_poly.pdbx_strand_id
1 'polypeptide(L)'
;ITQLRTEHVPLAAYLHRFNLIESPTCQQCLQGPETVAHYLKSCKAYAKQQRVLKFAIGHTTDVGTHLLGTRKNIKHILKYIHNTKHFAESHGNLRPEPQAQSNNTVDLDDETPAGITWG
;
A
#
# COMPACT_ATOMS: atom_id res chain seq x y z
N ILE A 1 3.15 1.20 3.88
CA ILE A 1 2.09 2.24 3.70
C ILE A 1 2.49 3.56 4.37
N THR A 2 2.95 3.57 5.62
CA THR A 2 3.35 4.81 6.33
C THR A 2 4.33 5.67 5.54
N GLN A 3 5.36 5.07 4.93
CA GLN A 3 6.32 5.76 4.06
C GLN A 3 5.68 6.51 2.88
N LEU A 4 4.64 5.94 2.25
CA LEU A 4 3.90 6.62 1.18
C LEU A 4 3.08 7.80 1.74
N ARG A 5 2.57 7.70 2.97
CA ARG A 5 1.80 8.80 3.62
C ARG A 5 2.68 9.98 3.95
N THR A 6 3.90 9.71 4.40
CA THR A 6 4.88 10.74 4.78
C THR A 6 5.79 11.14 3.61
N GLU A 7 5.50 10.65 2.40
CA GLU A 7 6.35 10.83 1.21
C GLU A 7 7.83 10.41 1.40
N HIS A 8 8.11 9.57 2.39
CA HIS A 8 9.42 8.99 2.69
C HIS A 8 9.60 7.67 1.95
N VAL A 9 9.49 7.71 0.63
CA VAL A 9 9.52 6.54 -0.25
C VAL A 9 10.53 6.78 -1.37
N PRO A 10 11.30 5.78 -1.83
CA PRO A 10 12.36 5.97 -2.82
C PRO A 10 11.77 6.17 -4.24
N LEU A 11 11.05 7.26 -4.43
CA LEU A 11 10.66 7.81 -5.72
C LEU A 11 11.68 8.88 -6.13
N ALA A 12 11.83 9.12 -7.44
CA ALA A 12 12.88 10.00 -7.94
C ALA A 12 12.84 11.42 -7.30
N ALA A 13 11.66 12.01 -7.08
CA ALA A 13 11.58 13.32 -6.44
C ALA A 13 12.09 13.33 -5.00
N TYR A 14 11.87 12.24 -4.24
CA TYR A 14 12.38 12.10 -2.88
C TYR A 14 13.90 11.87 -2.88
N LEU A 15 14.41 10.99 -3.75
CA LEU A 15 15.84 10.69 -3.84
C LEU A 15 16.65 11.92 -4.28
N HIS A 16 16.13 12.70 -5.23
CA HIS A 16 16.77 13.92 -5.71
C HIS A 16 16.89 14.99 -4.61
N ARG A 17 15.94 15.09 -3.68
CA ARG A 17 16.02 16.03 -2.54
C ARG A 17 17.24 15.80 -1.65
N PHE A 18 17.76 14.57 -1.62
CA PHE A 18 18.95 14.20 -0.86
C PHE A 18 20.18 14.02 -1.75
N ASN A 19 20.14 14.48 -3.01
CA ASN A 19 21.21 14.36 -3.99
C ASN A 19 21.65 12.91 -4.26
N LEU A 20 20.76 11.92 -4.09
CA LEU A 20 21.06 10.50 -4.36
C LEU A 20 20.92 10.14 -5.84
N ILE A 21 20.22 10.97 -6.62
CA ILE A 21 20.08 10.85 -8.08
C ILE A 21 20.12 12.24 -8.71
N GLU A 22 20.49 12.32 -9.98
CA GLU A 22 20.70 13.59 -10.70
C GLU A 22 19.41 14.29 -11.15
N SER A 23 18.29 13.57 -11.29
CA SER A 23 17.04 14.13 -11.78
C SER A 23 15.85 13.64 -10.98
N PRO A 24 14.88 14.52 -10.62
CA PRO A 24 13.65 14.10 -9.96
C PRO A 24 12.67 13.42 -10.93
N THR A 25 13.00 13.34 -12.23
CA THR A 25 12.10 12.89 -13.29
C THR A 25 11.77 11.41 -13.17
N CYS A 26 10.49 11.07 -13.33
CA CYS A 26 10.01 9.69 -13.39
C CYS A 26 10.65 8.95 -14.56
N GLN A 27 11.46 7.94 -14.27
CA GLN A 27 12.14 7.11 -15.27
C GLN A 27 11.18 6.23 -16.07
N GLN A 28 9.96 6.04 -15.56
CA GLN A 28 8.98 5.14 -16.16
C GLN A 28 8.17 5.81 -17.26
N CYS A 29 7.89 7.11 -17.13
CA CYS A 29 7.06 7.86 -18.10
C CYS A 29 7.73 9.11 -18.68
N LEU A 30 8.84 9.56 -18.09
CA LEU A 30 9.65 10.70 -18.55
C LEU A 30 8.93 12.05 -18.64
N GLN A 31 7.81 12.23 -17.91
CA GLN A 31 6.92 13.40 -18.07
C GLN A 31 6.87 14.36 -16.87
N GLY A 32 7.80 14.22 -15.91
CA GLY A 32 7.92 15.17 -14.80
C GLY A 32 8.41 14.52 -13.51
N PRO A 33 8.44 15.28 -12.40
CA PRO A 33 8.92 14.79 -11.12
C PRO A 33 8.12 13.60 -10.60
N GLU A 34 8.81 12.56 -10.16
CA GLU A 34 8.18 11.37 -9.59
C GLU A 34 7.84 11.57 -8.11
N THR A 35 6.69 12.17 -7.85
CA THR A 35 6.12 12.31 -6.51
C THR A 35 5.14 11.17 -6.19
N VAL A 36 4.71 11.04 -4.93
CA VAL A 36 3.65 10.09 -4.57
C VAL A 36 2.35 10.37 -5.35
N ALA A 37 2.02 11.65 -5.55
CA ALA A 37 0.88 12.04 -6.38
C ALA A 37 1.08 11.63 -7.85
N HIS A 38 2.26 11.83 -8.42
CA HIS A 38 2.56 11.35 -9.76
C HIS A 38 2.39 9.84 -9.87
N TYR A 39 3.05 9.10 -8.99
CA TYR A 39 3.00 7.65 -8.94
C TYR A 39 1.57 7.11 -8.82
N LEU A 40 0.75 7.63 -7.90
CA LEU A 40 -0.61 7.12 -7.66
C LEU A 40 -1.65 7.61 -8.67
N LYS A 41 -1.51 8.83 -9.22
CA LYS A 41 -2.59 9.49 -9.97
C LYS A 41 -2.35 9.66 -11.46
N SER A 42 -1.14 10.03 -11.86
CA SER A 42 -0.90 10.65 -13.18
C SER A 42 0.22 10.00 -13.99
N CYS A 43 1.01 9.10 -13.41
CA CYS A 43 2.04 8.38 -14.13
C CYS A 43 1.43 7.51 -15.25
N LYS A 44 1.71 7.87 -16.51
CA LYS A 44 1.17 7.16 -17.69
C LYS A 44 1.67 5.72 -17.79
N ALA A 45 2.87 5.43 -17.30
CA ALA A 45 3.43 4.09 -17.26
C ALA A 45 2.58 3.12 -16.41
N TYR A 46 1.86 3.65 -15.41
CA TYR A 46 1.03 2.87 -14.49
C TYR A 46 -0.47 3.00 -14.74
N ALA A 47 -0.88 3.53 -15.89
CA ALA A 47 -2.29 3.81 -16.19
C ALA A 47 -3.20 2.57 -16.02
N LYS A 48 -2.72 1.37 -16.37
CA LYS A 48 -3.48 0.12 -16.19
C LYS A 48 -3.68 -0.21 -14.71
N GLN A 49 -2.62 -0.13 -13.92
CA GLN A 49 -2.66 -0.41 -12.48
C GLN A 49 -3.50 0.65 -11.74
N GLN A 50 -3.37 1.93 -12.12
CA GLN A 50 -4.15 3.03 -11.58
C GLN A 50 -5.65 2.86 -11.86
N ARG A 51 -6.00 2.41 -13.08
CA ARG A 51 -7.38 2.08 -13.43
C ARG A 51 -7.92 0.98 -12.51
N VAL A 52 -7.20 -0.13 -12.35
CA VAL A 52 -7.59 -1.22 -11.44
C VAL A 52 -7.76 -0.72 -9.99
N LEU A 53 -6.84 0.13 -9.52
CA LEU A 53 -6.93 0.74 -8.20
C LEU A 53 -8.21 1.59 -8.07
N LYS A 54 -8.50 2.47 -9.04
CA LYS A 54 -9.72 3.31 -9.09
C LYS A 54 -10.99 2.47 -9.03
N PHE A 55 -11.07 1.41 -9.84
CA PHE A 55 -12.20 0.49 -9.81
C PHE A 55 -12.38 -0.17 -8.44
N ALA A 56 -11.28 -0.57 -7.79
CA ALA A 56 -11.33 -1.28 -6.52
C ALA A 56 -11.70 -0.40 -5.32
N ILE A 57 -11.35 0.89 -5.35
CA ILE A 57 -11.66 1.85 -4.27
C ILE A 57 -12.99 2.62 -4.48
N GLY A 58 -13.62 2.46 -5.65
CA GLY A 58 -14.81 3.20 -6.06
C GLY A 58 -14.50 4.37 -7.02
N HIS A 59 -15.29 4.47 -8.08
CA HIS A 59 -15.11 5.38 -9.21
C HIS A 59 -15.10 6.88 -8.86
N THR A 60 -15.80 7.28 -7.80
CA THR A 60 -15.95 8.67 -7.39
C THR A 60 -14.79 9.15 -6.52
N THR A 61 -13.93 8.24 -6.06
CA THR A 61 -12.87 8.57 -5.13
C THR A 61 -11.66 9.11 -5.86
N ASP A 62 -11.27 10.36 -5.58
CA ASP A 62 -10.01 10.91 -6.07
C ASP A 62 -8.85 10.08 -5.51
N VAL A 63 -8.11 9.43 -6.41
CA VAL A 63 -6.93 8.66 -6.04
C VAL A 63 -5.91 9.64 -5.54
N GLY A 64 -5.42 9.52 -4.30
CA GLY A 64 -4.41 10.44 -3.77
C GLY A 64 -3.89 10.04 -2.41
N THR A 65 -3.08 10.92 -1.81
CA THR A 65 -2.45 10.67 -0.50
C THR A 65 -3.48 10.45 0.60
N HIS A 66 -4.66 11.08 0.52
CA HIS A 66 -5.77 10.86 1.46
C HIS A 66 -6.20 9.38 1.53
N LEU A 67 -6.14 8.64 0.42
CA LEU A 67 -6.53 7.22 0.38
C LEU A 67 -5.64 6.33 1.21
N LEU A 68 -4.38 6.74 1.38
CA LEU A 68 -3.41 5.98 2.12
C LEU A 68 -3.86 5.85 3.58
N GLY A 69 -4.69 6.77 4.10
CA GLY A 69 -5.26 6.80 5.45
C GLY A 69 -6.33 5.73 5.74
N THR A 70 -7.08 5.32 4.72
CA THR A 70 -8.30 4.51 4.89
C THR A 70 -8.01 3.02 4.95
N ARG A 71 -8.34 2.36 6.07
CA ARG A 71 -8.06 0.93 6.29
C ARG A 71 -8.63 0.01 5.20
N LYS A 72 -9.84 0.32 4.71
CA LYS A 72 -10.51 -0.42 3.63
C LYS A 72 -9.71 -0.40 2.32
N ASN A 73 -8.92 0.65 2.08
CA ASN A 73 -8.19 0.83 0.83
C ASN A 73 -6.79 0.20 0.85
N ILE A 74 -6.25 -0.13 2.04
CA ILE A 74 -4.87 -0.61 2.20
C ILE A 74 -4.57 -1.83 1.32
N LYS A 75 -5.48 -2.82 1.29
CA LYS A 75 -5.30 -4.03 0.49
C LYS A 75 -5.18 -3.72 -1.01
N HIS A 76 -5.99 -2.79 -1.51
CA HIS A 76 -5.97 -2.37 -2.90
C HIS A 76 -4.69 -1.60 -3.25
N ILE A 77 -4.23 -0.75 -2.33
CA ILE A 77 -2.99 0.02 -2.48
C ILE A 77 -1.78 -0.92 -2.48
N LEU A 78 -1.71 -1.90 -1.57
CA LEU A 78 -0.62 -2.89 -1.58
C LEU A 78 -0.61 -3.71 -2.88
N LYS A 79 -1.78 -4.11 -3.38
CA LYS A 79 -1.90 -4.80 -4.68
C LYS A 79 -1.43 -3.91 -5.84
N TYR A 80 -1.73 -2.61 -5.80
CA TYR A 80 -1.23 -1.64 -6.77
C TYR A 80 0.30 -1.59 -6.75
N ILE A 81 0.88 -1.38 -5.56
CA ILE A 81 2.34 -1.30 -5.36
C ILE A 81 3.03 -2.54 -5.91
N HIS A 82 2.56 -3.73 -5.53
CA HIS A 82 3.09 -5.00 -6.06
C HIS A 82 3.04 -5.06 -7.59
N ASN A 83 1.91 -4.70 -8.20
CA ASN A 83 1.72 -4.82 -9.64
C ASN A 83 2.49 -3.77 -10.46
N THR A 84 2.90 -2.66 -9.84
CA THR A 84 3.78 -1.68 -10.50
C THR A 84 5.23 -2.11 -10.52
N LYS A 85 5.65 -3.04 -9.63
CA LYS A 85 7.05 -3.47 -9.44
C LYS A 85 8.07 -2.35 -9.18
N HIS A 86 7.61 -1.12 -8.96
CA HIS A 86 8.47 0.05 -8.76
C HIS A 86 9.45 -0.13 -7.59
N PHE A 87 9.03 -0.83 -6.53
CA PHE A 87 9.85 -1.02 -5.33
C PHE A 87 10.50 -2.39 -5.26
N ALA A 88 10.55 -3.14 -6.36
CA ALA A 88 11.15 -4.47 -6.36
C ALA A 88 12.64 -4.45 -5.98
N GLU A 89 13.36 -3.38 -6.36
CA GLU A 89 14.78 -3.20 -6.04
C GLU A 89 15.02 -2.86 -4.55
N SER A 90 14.20 -1.98 -3.97
CA SER A 90 14.40 -1.48 -2.60
C SER A 90 13.74 -2.34 -1.52
N HIS A 91 12.63 -3.02 -1.83
CA HIS A 91 11.80 -3.74 -0.86
C HIS A 91 11.56 -5.20 -1.23
N GLY A 92 12.17 -5.70 -2.31
CA GLY A 92 11.89 -7.03 -2.83
C GLY A 92 10.47 -7.18 -3.38
N ASN A 93 10.07 -8.42 -3.69
CA ASN A 93 8.76 -8.70 -4.26
C ASN A 93 7.70 -8.72 -3.15
N LEU A 94 6.85 -7.71 -3.08
CA LEU A 94 5.76 -7.58 -2.09
C LEU A 94 4.62 -8.57 -2.39
N ARG A 95 4.87 -9.88 -2.30
CA ARG A 95 3.88 -10.92 -2.60
C ARG A 95 2.72 -10.77 -1.61
N PRO A 96 1.48 -10.47 -2.06
CA PRO A 96 0.34 -10.54 -1.16
C PRO A 96 0.11 -12.02 -0.82
N GLU A 97 0.29 -12.38 0.45
CA GLU A 97 -0.07 -13.69 1.00
C GLU A 97 -1.51 -14.04 0.59
N PRO A 98 -1.77 -15.22 0.00
CA PRO A 98 -3.13 -15.72 -0.17
C PRO A 98 -3.78 -15.80 1.21
N GLN A 99 -4.84 -15.01 1.44
CA GLN A 99 -5.51 -15.03 2.74
C GLN A 99 -6.23 -16.37 2.90
N ALA A 100 -5.65 -17.27 3.70
CA ALA A 100 -6.37 -18.42 4.23
C ALA A 100 -7.55 -17.89 5.08
N GLN A 101 -8.76 -18.31 4.74
CA GLN A 101 -9.95 -18.07 5.54
C GLN A 101 -9.77 -18.80 6.88
N SER A 102 -9.50 -18.06 7.95
CA SER A 102 -9.71 -18.55 9.31
C SER A 102 -11.23 -18.58 9.53
N ASN A 103 -11.82 -19.74 9.28
CA ASN A 103 -13.13 -20.08 9.83
C ASN A 103 -12.88 -20.43 11.31
N ASN A 104 -13.06 -19.46 12.21
CA ASN A 104 -13.11 -19.75 13.64
C ASN A 104 -14.52 -20.26 13.97
N THR A 105 -14.70 -21.57 14.01
CA THR A 105 -15.62 -22.19 14.97
C THR A 105 -14.95 -22.10 16.33
N VAL A 106 -15.45 -21.22 17.19
CA VAL A 106 -15.16 -21.27 18.62
C VAL A 106 -16.26 -22.13 19.21
N ASP A 107 -15.93 -23.38 19.50
CA ASP A 107 -16.77 -24.26 20.31
C ASP A 107 -16.93 -23.64 21.70
N LEU A 108 -18.19 -23.61 22.17
CA LEU A 108 -18.58 -23.29 23.53
C LEU A 108 -18.18 -24.48 24.41
N ASP A 109 -17.12 -24.31 25.19
CA ASP A 109 -16.91 -25.12 26.39
C ASP A 109 -17.33 -24.27 27.60
N ASP A 110 -18.62 -24.42 27.91
CA ASP A 110 -19.23 -24.20 29.22
C ASP A 110 -18.69 -25.28 30.17
N GLU A 111 -18.01 -24.89 31.25
CA GLU A 111 -18.18 -25.48 32.60
C GLU A 111 -17.52 -24.57 33.66
N THR A 112 -18.23 -24.47 34.78
CA THR A 112 -18.22 -23.44 35.85
C THR A 112 -17.31 -23.87 37.03
N PRO A 113 -16.89 -22.96 37.96
CA PRO A 113 -15.65 -23.07 38.73
C PRO A 113 -15.82 -23.73 40.11
N ALA A 114 -14.76 -24.40 40.58
CA ALA A 114 -14.67 -24.92 41.95
C ALA A 114 -13.47 -24.30 42.71
N GLY A 115 -13.80 -23.42 43.66
CA GLY A 115 -13.24 -23.34 45.01
C GLY A 115 -11.72 -23.17 45.19
N ILE A 116 -11.29 -21.96 45.56
CA ILE A 116 -10.07 -21.76 46.36
C ILE A 116 -10.49 -21.06 47.66
N THR A 117 -10.47 -21.82 48.75
CA THR A 117 -10.58 -21.36 50.13
C THR A 117 -9.20 -20.92 50.62
N TRP A 118 -9.08 -19.70 51.16
CA TRP A 118 -7.89 -19.27 51.91
C TRP A 118 -8.09 -19.56 53.39
N GLY A 119 -7.12 -20.26 53.99
CA GLY A 119 -6.92 -20.46 55.42
C GLY A 119 -5.45 -20.35 55.74
#